data_AF-A0A937VRA6-F1
#
_entry.id   AF-A0A937VRA6-F1
#
_cell.length_a   1.000
_cell.length_b   1.000
_cell.length_c   1.000
_cell.angle_alpha   90.00
_cell.angle_beta   90.00
_cell.angle_gamma   90.00
#
_symmetry.space_group_name_H-M   'P 1'
#
loop_
_entity.id
_entity.type
_entity.pdbx_description
1 polymer ?
#
loop_
_entity_poly.entity_id
_entity_poly.type
_entity_poly.pdbx_seq_one_letter_code
_entity_poly.pdbx_strand_id
1 'polypeptide(L)' 'MENLKCKGARDMLPQDTACFRYIEDVFRRSCLAWGYQEVRTPTLEYLNLFTSAGTLTPKMLSRVYSFLD' A
#
# COMPACT_ATOMS: atom_id res chain seq x y z
N MET A 1 -3.36 -24.29 19.56
CA MET A 1 -3.89 -22.92 19.32
C MET A 1 -3.81 -22.68 17.83
N GLU A 2 -4.96 -22.50 17.17
CA GLU A 2 -4.99 -22.09 15.76
C GLU A 2 -4.25 -20.76 15.59
N ASN A 3 -3.49 -20.66 14.51
CA ASN A 3 -2.78 -19.45 14.16
C ASN A 3 -3.81 -18.43 13.64
N LEU A 4 -4.20 -17.48 14.50
CA LEU A 4 -5.17 -16.42 14.18
C LEU A 4 -4.65 -15.40 13.13
N LYS A 5 -3.41 -15.53 12.66
CA LYS A 5 -2.82 -14.57 11.72
C LYS A 5 -3.10 -14.96 10.28
N CYS A 6 -3.60 -14.01 9.50
CA CYS A 6 -3.75 -14.17 8.06
C CYS A 6 -2.36 -14.36 7.42
N LYS A 7 -2.18 -15.44 6.64
CA LYS A 7 -0.92 -15.70 5.95
C LYS A 7 -0.58 -14.54 5.02
N GLY A 8 0.58 -13.91 5.22
CA GLY A 8 1.03 -12.75 4.47
C GLY A 8 0.78 -11.40 5.15
N ALA A 9 -0.01 -11.37 6.24
CA ALA A 9 -0.19 -10.19 7.09
C ALA A 9 0.60 -10.37 8.39
N ARG A 10 1.88 -10.00 8.37
CA ARG A 10 2.75 -10.04 9.56
C ARG A 10 2.68 -8.71 10.32
N ASP A 11 2.73 -8.79 11.64
CA ASP A 11 2.93 -7.59 12.48
C ASP A 11 4.34 -7.04 12.28
N MET A 12 4.47 -5.72 12.20
CA MET A 12 5.77 -5.05 12.30
C MET A 12 6.08 -4.78 13.77
N LEU A 13 7.14 -5.38 14.29
CA LEU A 13 7.56 -5.18 15.68
C LEU A 13 8.23 -3.80 15.85
N PRO A 14 8.51 -3.36 17.09
CA PRO A 14 9.11 -2.03 17.31
C PRO A 14 10.40 -1.81 16.51
N GLN A 15 11.27 -2.82 16.41
CA GLN A 15 12.51 -2.74 15.63
C GLN A 15 12.24 -2.64 14.12
N ASP A 16 11.30 -3.43 13.59
CA ASP A 16 10.91 -3.37 12.18
C ASP A 16 10.34 -1.99 11.84
N THR A 17 9.47 -1.47 12.72
CA THR A 17 8.82 -0.16 12.55
C THR A 17 9.85 0.97 12.58
N ALA A 18 10.87 0.89 13.45
CA ALA A 18 11.94 1.88 13.51
C ALA A 18 12.74 1.91 12.19
N CYS A 19 13.12 0.74 11.67
CA CYS A 19 13.81 0.62 10.38
C CYS A 19 12.94 1.13 9.23
N PHE A 20 11.64 0.81 9.21
CA PHE A 20 10.72 1.25 8.17
C PHE A 20 10.56 2.77 8.16
N ARG A 21 10.35 3.39 9.32
CA ARG A 21 10.26 4.85 9.48
C ARG A 21 11.51 5.59 9.03
N TYR A 22 12.69 5.00 9.26
CA TYR A 22 13.95 5.58 8.78
C TYR A 22 13.97 5.65 7.24
N ILE A 23 13.54 4.59 6.56
CA ILE A 23 13.45 4.55 5.10
C ILE A 23 12.43 5.57 4.58
N GLU A 24 11.24 5.62 5.20
CA GLU A 24 10.20 6.60 4.87
C GLU A 24 10.69 8.04 5.00
N ASP A 25 11.42 8.37 6.06
CA ASP A 25 11.96 9.71 6.29
C ASP A 25 12.98 10.12 5.22
N VAL A 26 13.89 9.20 4.85
CA VAL A 26 14.87 9.45 3.77
C VAL A 26 14.16 9.71 2.43
N PHE A 27 13.15 8.90 2.10
CA PHE A 27 12.35 9.07 0.89
C PHE A 27 11.61 10.42 0.91
N ARG A 28 10.90 10.71 2.01
CA ARG A 28 10.12 11.94 2.19
C ARG A 28 11.01 13.18 2.07
N ARG A 29 12.17 13.20 2.73
CA ARG A 29 13.13 14.31 2.64
C ARG A 29 13.61 14.54 1.21
N SER A 30 13.85 13.46 0.48
CA SER A 30 14.25 13.54 -0.93
C SER A 30 13.15 14.16 -1.80
N CYS A 31 11.90 13.70 -1.68
CA CYS A 31 10.77 14.28 -2.43
C CYS A 31 10.56 15.77 -2.13
N LEU A 32 10.62 16.15 -0.84
CA LEU A 32 10.47 17.54 -0.42
C LEU A 32 11.58 18.44 -0.97
N ALA A 33 12.81 17.95 -1.03
CA ALA A 33 13.94 18.70 -1.61
C ALA A 33 13.74 19.05 -3.10
N TRP A 34 12.93 18.26 -3.81
CA TRP A 34 12.56 18.50 -5.20
C TRP A 34 11.23 19.27 -5.36
N GLY A 35 10.63 19.74 -4.26
CA GLY A 35 9.39 20.53 -4.29
C GLY A 35 8.11 19.72 -4.42
N TYR A 36 8.18 18.38 -4.40
CA TYR A 36 6.99 17.54 -4.41
C TYR A 36 6.19 17.69 -3.11
N GLN A 37 4.87 17.57 -3.21
CA GLN A 37 3.94 17.59 -2.08
C GLN A 37 3.29 16.22 -1.90
N GLU A 38 3.05 15.86 -0.64
CA GLU A 38 2.39 14.60 -0.29
C GLU A 38 0.91 14.65 -0.67
N VAL A 39 0.42 13.59 -1.33
CA VAL A 39 -1.00 13.34 -1.56
C VAL A 39 -1.34 12.00 -0.90
N ARG A 40 -2.46 11.94 -0.17
CA ARG A 40 -2.98 10.72 0.42
C ARG A 40 -4.27 10.32 -0.27
N THR A 41 -4.30 9.10 -0.80
CA THR A 41 -5.50 8.52 -1.42
C THR A 41 -6.19 7.56 -0.46
N PRO A 42 -7.49 7.30 -0.64
CA PRO A 42 -8.19 6.21 0.03
C PRO A 42 -7.46 4.86 -0.14
N THR A 43 -7.53 4.01 0.88
CA THR A 43 -6.99 2.63 0.82
C THR A 43 -7.89 1.69 0.00
N LEU A 44 -9.19 1.98 -0.02
CA LEU A 44 -10.21 1.24 -0.76
C LEU A 44 -10.80 2.18 -1.81
N GLU A 45 -10.97 1.66 -3.02
CA GLU A 45 -11.44 2.41 -4.18
C GLU A 45 -12.40 1.53 -4.98
N TYR A 46 -13.30 2.16 -5.76
CA TYR A 46 -14.20 1.42 -6.63
C TYR A 46 -13.43 0.66 -7.71
N LEU A 47 -13.78 -0.61 -7.93
CA LEU A 47 -13.08 -1.49 -8.88
C LEU A 47 -13.09 -0.91 -10.31
N ASN A 48 -14.14 -0.17 -10.67
CA ASN A 48 -14.27 0.43 -11.99
C ASN A 48 -13.18 1.47 -12.30
N LEU A 49 -12.61 2.14 -11.30
CA LEU A 49 -11.52 3.12 -11.49
C LEU A 49 -10.27 2.47 -12.08
N PHE A 50 -10.04 1.20 -11.72
CA PHE A 50 -8.88 0.46 -12.19
C PHE A 50 -9.06 -0.17 -13.57
N THR A 51 -10.32 -0.44 -13.96
CA THR A 51 -10.65 -1.00 -15.28
C THR A 51 -10.88 0.11 -16.31
N SER A 52 -11.45 1.26 -15.90
CA SER A 52 -11.75 2.39 -16.79
C SER A 52 -10.52 3.10 -17.32
N ALA A 53 -9.45 3.16 -16.53
CA ALA A 53 -8.21 3.83 -16.92
C ALA A 53 -7.29 2.96 -17.81
N GLY A 54 -7.66 1.70 -18.10
CA GLY A 54 -6.79 0.74 -18.81
C GLY A 54 -5.51 0.37 -18.05
N THR A 55 -5.40 0.77 -16.78
CA THR A 55 -4.17 0.71 -15.98
C THR A 55 -3.88 -0.69 -15.45
N LEU A 56 -4.90 -1.52 -15.21
CA LEU A 56 -4.71 -2.90 -14.75
C LEU A 56 -4.87 -3.90 -15.89
N THR A 57 -3.77 -4.57 -16.21
CA THR A 57 -3.82 -5.77 -17.05
C THR A 57 -4.63 -6.88 -16.33
N PRO A 58 -5.23 -7.84 -17.05
CA PRO A 58 -5.95 -8.97 -16.44
C PRO A 58 -5.11 -9.73 -15.40
N LYS A 59 -3.79 -9.81 -15.59
CA LYS A 59 -2.84 -10.41 -14.65
C LYS A 59 -2.70 -9.61 -13.35
N MET A 60 -2.90 -8.30 -13.37
CA MET A 60 -2.85 -7.47 -12.18
C MET A 60 -4.16 -7.52 -11.39
N LEU A 61 -5.30 -7.70 -12.06
CA LEU A 61 -6.60 -7.86 -11.40
C LEU A 61 -6.63 -9.08 -10.46
N SER A 62 -5.92 -10.16 -10.80
CA SER A 62 -5.85 -11.35 -9.92
C SER A 62 -5.12 -11.10 -8.58
N ARG A 63 -4.47 -9.94 -8.43
CA ARG A 63 -3.77 -9.53 -7.20
C ARG A 63 -4.53 -8.48 -6.39
N VAL A 64 -5.71 -8.06 -6.85
CA VAL A 64 -6.56 -7.09 -6.15
C VAL A 64 -7.48 -7.82 -5.18
N TYR A 65 -7.57 -7.34 -3.95
CA TYR A 65 -8.63 -7.76 -3.03
C TYR A 65 -9.90 -6.97 -3.38
N SER A 66 -10.93 -7.67 -3.86
CA SER A 66 -12.25 -7.11 -4.15
C SER A 66 -13.30 -7.78 -3.28
N PHE A 67 -14.31 -7.03 -2.89
CA PHE A 67 -15.41 -7.48 -2.07
C PHE A 67 -16.67 -6.69 -2.43
N LEU A 68 -17.82 -7.27 -2.14
CA LEU A 68 -19.10 -6.57 -2.20
C LEU A 68 -19.22 -5.71 -0.94
N ASP A 69 -19.81 -4.54 -1.11
CA ASP A 69 -20.14 -3.63 -0.02
C ASP A 69 -21.16 -4.21 0.96
#